data_AF-A0AAX2EH51-F1
#
_entry.id   AF-A0AAX2EH51-F1
#
_cell.length_a   1.000
_cell.length_b   1.000
_cell.length_c   1.000
_cell.angle_alpha   90.00
_cell.angle_beta   90.00
_cell.angle_gamma   90.00
#
_symmetry.space_group_name_H-M   'P 1'
#
loop_
_entity.id
_entity.type
_entity.pdbx_description
1 polymer ?
#
loop_
_entity_poly.entity_id
_entity_poly.type
_entity_poly.pdbx_seq_one_letter_code
_entity_poly.pdbx_strand_id
1 'polypeptide(L)'
;MAFLWFKTDTEAKRDDYLKLYNELEETKAEHDKLVSEAESYFSSYKGSVPCMAEDAIPSSDFIPAKERLDKKLTDYLNNEKEYRSRLVMASDRAYERYLHYKRKAMDEAKED
;
A
#
# COMPACT_ATOMS: atom_id res chain seq x y z
N MET A 1 26.49 36.32 17.37
CA MET A 1 27.09 35.06 16.88
C MET A 1 26.48 33.88 17.63
N ALA A 2 25.32 33.37 17.20
CA ALA A 2 24.76 32.07 17.61
C ALA A 2 23.44 31.79 16.84
N PHE A 3 23.51 31.46 15.55
CA PHE A 3 22.34 31.00 14.75
C PHE A 3 22.68 29.75 13.92
N LEU A 4 23.62 28.91 14.39
CA LEU A 4 24.20 27.84 13.56
C LEU A 4 23.81 26.41 13.95
N TRP A 5 22.73 26.16 14.70
CA TRP A 5 22.43 24.74 15.03
C TRP A 5 20.99 24.26 15.17
N PHE A 6 19.98 25.09 14.93
CA PHE A 6 18.59 24.63 14.92
C PHE A 6 17.98 24.83 13.53
N LYS A 7 17.49 23.74 12.92
CA LYS A 7 16.63 23.79 11.73
C LYS A 7 15.44 24.70 12.04
N THR A 8 14.97 25.46 11.06
CA THR A 8 13.71 26.20 11.24
C THR A 8 12.55 25.20 11.35
N ASP A 9 11.45 25.60 11.99
CA ASP A 9 10.23 24.77 12.06
C ASP A 9 9.75 24.34 10.66
N THR A 10 9.97 25.18 9.65
CA THR A 10 9.65 24.91 8.24
C THR A 10 10.55 23.82 7.66
N GLU A 11 11.85 23.85 7.94
CA GLU A 11 12.79 22.81 7.53
C GLU A 11 12.53 21.47 8.22
N ALA A 12 12.18 21.49 9.52
CA ALA A 12 11.77 20.31 10.25
C ALA A 12 10.54 19.66 9.60
N LYS A 13 9.49 20.45 9.33
CA LYS A 13 8.29 19.97 8.64
C LYS A 13 8.58 19.43 7.25
N ARG A 14 9.44 20.08 6.47
CA ARG A 14 9.88 19.59 5.16
C ARG A 14 10.45 18.17 5.29
N ASP A 15 11.36 17.96 6.22
CA ASP A 15 12.03 16.67 6.40
C ASP A 15 11.08 15.60 6.93
N ASP A 16 10.14 15.96 7.82
CA ASP A 16 9.10 15.06 8.31
C ASP A 16 8.19 14.57 7.18
N TYR A 17 7.73 15.47 6.29
CA TYR A 17 6.91 15.08 5.15
C TYR A 17 7.69 14.25 4.11
N LEU A 18 8.99 14.49 3.95
CA LEU A 18 9.84 13.66 3.10
C LEU A 18 9.99 12.25 3.68
N LYS A 19 10.21 12.13 5.00
CA LYS A 19 10.28 10.84 5.69
C LYS A 19 8.97 10.08 5.56
N LEU A 20 7.85 10.75 5.80
CA LEU A 20 6.51 10.17 5.64
C LEU A 20 6.26 9.67 4.21
N TYR A 21 6.63 10.47 3.19
CA TYR A 21 6.53 10.05 1.80
C TYR A 21 7.32 8.76 1.53
N ASN A 22 8.57 8.68 1.99
CA ASN A 22 9.39 7.48 1.82
C ASN A 22 8.79 6.26 2.52
N GLU A 23 8.33 6.42 3.77
CA GLU A 23 7.66 5.34 4.52
C GLU A 23 6.40 4.84 3.81
N LEU A 24 5.62 5.75 3.20
CA LEU A 24 4.43 5.39 2.43
C LEU A 24 4.76 4.67 1.12
N GLU A 25 5.82 5.07 0.41
CA GLU A 25 6.27 4.36 -0.79
C GLU A 25 6.84 2.97 -0.46
N GLU A 26 7.59 2.83 0.63
CA GLU A 26 8.05 1.51 1.11
C GLU A 26 6.87 0.60 1.46
N THR A 27 5.91 1.11 2.24
CA THR A 27 4.70 0.37 2.61
C THR A 27 3.89 -0.04 1.39
N LYS A 28 3.77 0.85 0.39
CA LYS A 28 3.09 0.57 -0.88
C LYS A 28 3.82 -0.50 -1.68
N ALA A 29 5.15 -0.48 -1.73
CA ALA A 29 5.94 -1.50 -2.42
C ALA A 29 5.81 -2.87 -1.74
N GLU A 30 5.82 -2.91 -0.40
CA GLU A 30 5.57 -4.14 0.35
C GLU A 30 4.15 -4.68 0.14
N HIS A 31 3.15 -3.79 0.16
CA HIS A 31 1.76 -4.13 -0.14
C HIS A 31 1.60 -4.76 -1.54
N ASP A 32 2.16 -4.11 -2.57
CA ASP A 32 2.13 -4.60 -3.95
C ASP A 32 2.79 -5.98 -4.08
N LYS A 33 3.90 -6.21 -3.37
CA LYS A 33 4.57 -7.52 -3.32
C LYS A 33 3.69 -8.59 -2.69
N LEU A 34 3.12 -8.32 -1.51
CA LEU A 34 2.30 -9.29 -0.77
C LEU A 34 1.02 -9.66 -1.54
N VAL A 35 0.36 -8.68 -2.14
CA VAL A 35 -0.83 -8.91 -2.97
C VAL A 35 -0.47 -9.73 -4.21
N SER A 36 0.63 -9.41 -4.88
CA SER A 36 1.09 -10.18 -6.05
C SER A 36 1.44 -11.62 -5.70
N GLU A 37 2.07 -11.86 -4.55
CA GLU A 37 2.36 -13.22 -4.06
C GLU A 37 1.06 -13.99 -3.76
N ALA A 38 0.11 -13.36 -3.08
CA ALA A 38 -1.19 -13.96 -2.79
C ALA A 38 -1.99 -14.30 -4.05
N GLU A 39 -2.03 -13.41 -5.04
CA GLU A 39 -2.68 -13.65 -6.34
C GLU A 39 -2.00 -14.81 -7.09
N SER A 40 -0.67 -14.89 -7.06
CA SER A 40 0.10 -15.99 -7.66
C SER A 40 -0.20 -17.34 -7.02
N TYR A 41 -0.20 -17.41 -5.68
CA TYR A 41 -0.55 -18.63 -4.95
C TYR A 41 -2.00 -19.05 -5.21
N PHE A 42 -2.93 -18.09 -5.25
CA PHE A 42 -4.34 -18.38 -5.51
C PHE A 42 -4.56 -18.90 -6.93
N SER A 43 -3.90 -18.30 -7.92
CA SER A 43 -3.95 -18.76 -9.32
C SER A 43 -3.37 -20.17 -9.45
N SER A 44 -2.23 -20.43 -8.80
CA SER A 44 -1.59 -21.75 -8.79
C SER A 44 -2.45 -22.81 -8.11
N TYR A 45 -3.09 -22.48 -6.98
CA TYR A 45 -4.09 -23.32 -6.34
C TYR A 45 -5.24 -23.64 -7.31
N LYS A 46 -5.86 -22.62 -7.92
CA LYS A 46 -6.96 -22.84 -8.87
C LYS A 46 -6.58 -23.72 -10.06
N GLY A 47 -5.35 -23.57 -10.57
CA GLY A 47 -4.84 -24.40 -11.68
C GLY A 47 -4.47 -25.82 -11.29
N SER A 48 -4.15 -26.08 -10.02
CA SER A 48 -3.77 -27.41 -9.52
C SER A 48 -4.95 -28.22 -8.98
N VAL A 49 -6.09 -27.58 -8.71
CA VAL A 49 -7.30 -28.28 -8.26
C VAL A 49 -7.85 -29.14 -9.41
N PRO A 50 -7.93 -30.47 -9.24
CA PRO A 50 -8.51 -31.34 -10.25
C PRO A 50 -10.00 -31.05 -10.44
N CYS A 51 -10.48 -31.19 -11.68
CA CYS A 51 -11.91 -31.14 -11.98
C CYS A 51 -12.58 -32.35 -11.31
N MET A 52 -13.41 -32.10 -10.30
CA MET A 52 -14.21 -33.13 -9.63
C MET A 52 -15.62 -33.11 -10.22
N ALA A 53 -16.18 -34.29 -10.52
CA ALA A 53 -17.57 -34.41 -10.93
C ALA A 53 -18.47 -34.07 -9.73
N GLU A 54 -19.47 -33.20 -9.93
CA GLU A 54 -20.38 -32.66 -8.89
C GLU A 54 -21.22 -33.74 -8.18
N ASP A 55 -21.33 -34.92 -8.76
CA ASP A 55 -22.16 -36.04 -8.30
C ASP A 55 -21.39 -37.12 -7.52
N ALA A 56 -20.06 -37.02 -7.42
CA ALA A 56 -19.22 -37.99 -6.71
C ALA A 56 -19.08 -37.64 -5.21
N ILE A 57 -19.43 -38.51 -4.26
CA ILE A 57 -19.15 -38.26 -2.82
C ILE A 57 -17.64 -38.30 -2.62
N PRO A 58 -16.95 -37.27 -2.05
CA PRO A 58 -17.45 -36.18 -1.19
C PRO A 58 -17.50 -34.78 -1.85
N SER A 59 -17.56 -34.69 -3.19
CA SER A 59 -17.57 -33.42 -3.94
C SER A 59 -18.74 -32.50 -3.58
N SER A 60 -19.90 -33.05 -3.21
CA SER A 60 -21.11 -32.29 -2.86
C SER A 60 -20.91 -31.33 -1.69
N ASP A 61 -20.07 -31.69 -0.71
CA ASP A 61 -19.75 -30.84 0.44
C ASP A 61 -18.48 -30.02 0.21
N PHE A 62 -17.54 -30.57 -0.57
CA PHE A 62 -16.25 -29.96 -0.83
C PHE A 62 -16.36 -28.77 -1.80
N ILE A 63 -17.09 -28.91 -2.92
CA ILE A 63 -17.22 -27.87 -3.95
C ILE A 63 -17.83 -26.58 -3.37
N PRO A 64 -18.97 -26.61 -2.65
CA PRO A 64 -19.54 -25.39 -2.07
C PRO A 64 -18.63 -24.74 -1.01
N ALA A 65 -17.96 -25.55 -0.19
CA ALA A 65 -17.02 -25.04 0.80
C ALA A 65 -15.82 -24.34 0.16
N LYS A 66 -15.28 -24.92 -0.92
CA LYS A 66 -14.22 -24.33 -1.75
C LYS A 66 -14.67 -23.02 -2.39
N GLU A 67 -15.82 -23.00 -3.05
CA GLU A 67 -16.35 -21.79 -3.69
C GLU A 67 -16.53 -20.63 -2.70
N ARG A 68 -17.03 -20.94 -1.50
CA ARG A 68 -17.17 -19.94 -0.43
C ARG A 68 -15.82 -19.36 0.00
N LEU A 69 -14.78 -20.19 0.12
CA LEU A 69 -13.43 -19.75 0.46
C LEU A 69 -12.78 -18.96 -0.68
N ASP A 70 -12.92 -19.43 -1.92
CA ASP A 70 -12.43 -18.75 -3.13
C ASP A 70 -13.06 -17.35 -3.25
N LYS A 71 -14.37 -17.23 -2.98
CA LYS A 71 -15.07 -15.94 -2.94
C LYS A 71 -14.54 -15.05 -1.83
N LYS A 72 -14.41 -15.56 -0.60
CA LYS A 72 -13.90 -14.78 0.54
C LYS A 72 -12.49 -14.24 0.29
N LEU A 73 -11.61 -15.04 -0.31
CA LEU A 73 -10.26 -14.61 -0.68
C LEU A 73 -10.28 -13.58 -1.82
N THR A 74 -11.14 -13.76 -2.81
CA THR A 74 -11.32 -12.78 -3.89
C THR A 74 -11.82 -11.44 -3.36
N ASP A 75 -12.81 -11.44 -2.46
CA ASP A 75 -13.34 -10.24 -1.83
C ASP A 75 -12.25 -9.54 -0.98
N TYR A 76 -11.43 -10.31 -0.27
CA TYR A 76 -10.30 -9.78 0.47
C TYR A 76 -9.28 -9.08 -0.45
N LEU A 77 -8.84 -9.75 -1.53
CA LEU A 77 -7.90 -9.17 -2.49
C LEU A 77 -8.47 -7.92 -3.18
N ASN A 78 -9.79 -7.85 -3.39
CA ASN A 78 -10.43 -6.65 -3.91
C ASN A 78 -10.39 -5.49 -2.91
N ASN A 79 -10.60 -5.75 -1.61
CA ASN A 79 -10.45 -4.72 -0.58
C ASN A 79 -9.00 -4.22 -0.47
N GLU A 80 -8.01 -5.10 -0.66
CA GLU A 80 -6.60 -4.70 -0.69
C GLU A 80 -6.29 -3.68 -1.80
N LYS A 81 -6.96 -3.78 -2.96
CA LYS A 81 -6.84 -2.78 -4.04
C LYS A 81 -7.34 -1.40 -3.60
N GLU A 82 -8.35 -1.33 -2.73
CA GLU A 82 -8.81 -0.07 -2.15
C GLU A 82 -7.76 0.51 -1.20
N TYR A 83 -7.16 -0.31 -0.32
CA TYR A 83 -6.08 0.13 0.56
C TYR A 83 -4.87 0.65 -0.23
N ARG A 84 -4.50 -0.03 -1.31
CA ARG A 84 -3.48 0.44 -2.24
C ARG A 84 -3.80 1.84 -2.80
N SER A 85 -5.05 2.06 -3.24
CA SER A 85 -5.47 3.38 -3.71
C SER A 85 -5.32 4.45 -2.63
N ARG A 86 -5.64 4.13 -1.37
CA ARG A 86 -5.47 5.05 -0.24
C ARG A 86 -4.00 5.34 0.04
N LEU A 87 -3.11 4.35 -0.07
CA LEU A 87 -1.66 4.53 0.06
C LEU A 87 -1.10 5.47 -1.01
N VAL A 88 -1.52 5.30 -2.28
CA VAL A 88 -1.13 6.20 -3.37
C VAL A 88 -1.57 7.64 -3.07
N MET A 89 -2.84 7.84 -2.71
CA MET A 89 -3.35 9.17 -2.36
C MET A 89 -2.62 9.80 -1.16
N ALA A 90 -2.25 9.00 -0.16
CA ALA A 90 -1.50 9.47 0.99
C ALA A 90 -0.07 9.87 0.62
N SER A 91 0.60 9.07 -0.21
CA SER A 91 1.95 9.32 -0.72
C SER A 91 2.00 10.63 -1.52
N ASP A 92 1.08 10.81 -2.47
CA ASP A 92 0.97 12.03 -3.28
C ASP A 92 0.79 13.26 -2.41
N ARG A 93 -0.13 13.21 -1.44
CA ARG A 93 -0.38 14.32 -0.50
C ARG A 93 0.83 14.62 0.39
N ALA A 94 1.55 13.61 0.85
CA ALA A 94 2.78 13.80 1.63
C ALA A 94 3.84 14.52 0.79
N TYR A 95 4.01 14.11 -0.46
CA TYR A 95 4.95 14.75 -1.39
C TYR A 95 4.57 16.19 -1.72
N GLU A 96 3.29 16.48 -1.96
CA GLU A 96 2.80 17.85 -2.15
C GLU A 96 3.12 18.75 -0.96
N ARG A 97 2.93 18.23 0.27
CA ARG A 97 3.26 18.97 1.50
C ARG A 97 4.77 19.17 1.67
N TYR A 98 5.58 18.17 1.35
CA TYR A 98 7.03 18.33 1.27
C TYR A 98 7.41 19.48 0.32
N LEU A 99 6.86 19.52 -0.89
CA LEU A 99 7.13 20.59 -1.87
C LEU A 99 6.66 21.97 -1.39
N HIS A 100 5.56 22.04 -0.64
CA HIS A 100 5.10 23.28 -0.01
C HIS A 100 6.10 23.81 1.01
N TYR A 101 6.51 22.98 1.98
CA TYR A 101 7.46 23.40 3.01
C TYR A 101 8.87 23.63 2.47
N LYS A 102 9.28 22.89 1.43
CA LYS A 102 10.53 23.14 0.71
C LYS A 102 10.56 24.55 0.12
N ARG A 103 9.50 24.97 -0.57
CA ARG A 103 9.39 26.33 -1.13
C ARG A 103 9.39 27.37 -0.03
N LYS A 104 8.61 27.16 1.03
CA LYS A 104 8.53 28.08 2.17
C LYS A 104 9.89 28.28 2.84
N ALA A 105 10.68 27.21 3.04
CA ALA A 105 12.02 27.31 3.61
C ALA A 105 12.99 28.09 2.69
N MET A 106 12.85 27.95 1.37
CA MET A 106 13.66 28.71 0.41
C MET A 106 13.33 30.20 0.41
N ASP A 107 12.07 30.56 0.68
CA ASP A 107 11.66 31.96 0.74
C ASP A 107 12.07 32.60 2.07
N GLU A 108 11.96 31.89 3.20
CA GLU A 108 12.51 32.30 4.50
C GLU A 108 14.02 32.59 4.40
N ALA A 109 14.79 31.71 3.75
CA ALA A 109 16.23 31.88 3.59
C ALA A 109 16.66 33.02 2.65
N LYS A 110 15.73 33.65 1.92
CA LYS A 110 16.00 34.85 1.10
C LYS A 110 15.64 36.14 1.83
N GLU A 111 14.78 36.06 2.83
CA GLU A 111 14.34 37.21 3.63
C GLU A 111 15.29 37.49 4.81
N ASP A 112 16.09 36.49 5.22
CA ASP A 112 17.21 36.59 6.17
C ASP A 112 18.52 37.09 5.51
#